data_AF-A0A2J6IIG8-F1
#
_entry.id   AF-A0A2J6IIG8-F1
#
_cell.length_a   1.000
_cell.length_b   1.000
_cell.length_c   1.000
_cell.angle_alpha   90.00
_cell.angle_beta   90.00
_cell.angle_gamma   90.00
#
_symmetry.space_group_name_H-M   'P 1'
#
loop_
_entity.id
_entity.type
_entity.pdbx_description
1 polymer ?
#
loop_
_entity_poly.entity_id
_entity_poly.type
_entity_poly.pdbx_seq_one_letter_code
_entity_poly.pdbx_strand_id
1 'polypeptide(L)'
;MTFNIIRFTKIIIKSSSILRSKSVMEEKLVSKALEANLAETRYKDVKIPPDYQDFINLSKKYYGINKRANDCIIEYQHPFSNKKFVIEELRSILLTDFWFYSKLENAEKAFSIPVKLMHKLLWEDIESELHVLIIKTLLEFTSKLGKEKDDYSKTIFKCCDALNEGIKRDYYSFIIASKHFEKYLKTFENDTGLRSKSLEIIKEVYRNNIKFLEESSKIEKWFI
;
A
#
# COMPACT_ATOMS: atom_id res chain seq x y z
N MET A 1 34.04 46.98 22.96
CA MET A 1 32.99 47.06 21.91
C MET A 1 32.33 45.68 21.61
N THR A 2 32.46 44.69 22.48
CA THR A 2 32.10 43.27 22.22
C THR A 2 30.83 42.79 22.93
N PHE A 3 30.29 43.53 23.90
CA PHE A 3 29.10 43.13 24.66
C PHE A 3 27.76 43.38 23.94
N ASN A 4 27.71 44.28 22.94
CA ASN A 4 26.47 44.56 22.20
C ASN A 4 26.15 43.55 21.09
N ILE A 5 27.17 42.87 20.53
CA ILE A 5 26.97 41.93 19.40
C ILE A 5 26.34 40.61 19.87
N ILE A 6 26.68 40.14 21.07
CA ILE A 6 26.16 38.88 21.65
C ILE A 6 24.69 39.01 22.07
N ARG A 7 24.26 40.20 22.49
CA ARG A 7 22.87 40.45 22.90
C ARG A 7 21.93 40.56 21.69
N PHE A 8 22.40 41.16 20.60
CA PHE A 8 21.65 41.24 19.33
C PHE A 8 21.47 39.88 18.66
N THR A 9 22.53 39.04 18.62
CA THR A 9 22.45 37.69 18.02
C THR A 9 21.49 36.76 18.78
N LYS A 10 21.44 36.81 20.12
CA LYS A 10 20.46 36.04 20.91
C LYS A 10 19.01 36.47 20.68
N ILE A 11 18.75 37.76 20.47
CA ILE A 11 17.41 38.29 20.19
C ILE A 11 16.93 37.86 18.80
N ILE A 12 17.81 37.90 17.79
CA ILE A 12 17.49 37.47 16.42
C ILE A 12 17.18 35.98 16.38
N ILE A 13 17.99 35.13 17.02
CA ILE A 13 17.77 33.67 17.06
C ILE A 13 16.45 33.34 17.75
N LYS A 14 16.14 33.99 18.89
CA LYS A 14 14.87 33.79 19.61
C LYS A 14 13.65 34.28 18.83
N SER A 15 13.79 35.36 18.06
CA SER A 15 12.71 35.87 17.20
C SER A 15 12.46 34.95 16.00
N SER A 16 13.53 34.43 15.37
CA SER A 16 13.41 33.46 14.27
C SER A 16 12.82 32.11 14.70
N SER A 17 13.09 31.63 15.91
CA SER A 17 12.50 30.38 16.41
C SER A 17 11.03 30.53 16.78
N ILE A 18 10.62 31.71 17.28
CA ILE A 18 9.21 32.04 17.54
C ILE A 18 8.42 32.23 16.24
N LEU A 19 9.02 32.85 15.22
CA LEU A 19 8.38 32.99 13.90
C LEU A 19 8.22 31.62 13.23
N ARG A 20 9.23 30.76 13.31
CA ARG A 20 9.16 29.39 12.79
C ARG A 20 8.13 28.54 13.52
N SER A 21 8.05 28.63 14.86
CA SER A 21 7.04 27.89 15.63
C SER A 21 5.62 28.37 15.37
N LYS A 22 5.40 29.69 15.16
CA LYS A 22 4.11 30.24 14.74
C LYS A 22 3.70 29.75 13.35
N SER A 23 4.61 29.76 12.36
CA SER A 23 4.31 29.28 11.00
C SER A 23 3.92 27.80 10.96
N VAL A 24 4.64 26.94 11.70
CA VAL A 24 4.34 25.50 11.79
C VAL A 24 3.01 25.25 12.50
N MET A 25 2.67 26.08 13.49
CA MET A 25 1.41 25.95 14.22
C MET A 25 0.22 26.44 13.40
N GLU A 26 0.39 27.51 12.60
CA GLU A 26 -0.62 28.00 11.64
C GLU A 26 -0.86 26.98 10.51
N GLU A 27 0.19 26.40 9.91
CA GLU A 27 0.04 25.33 8.91
C GLU A 27 -0.70 24.12 9.47
N LYS A 28 -0.39 23.73 10.72
CA LYS A 28 -1.04 22.58 11.38
C LYS A 28 -2.50 22.86 11.72
N LEU A 29 -2.87 24.11 12.01
CA LEU A 29 -4.24 24.52 12.27
C LEU A 29 -5.05 24.62 10.96
N VAL A 30 -4.45 25.14 9.88
CA VAL A 30 -5.06 25.19 8.55
C VAL A 30 -5.28 23.78 7.99
N SER A 31 -4.29 22.88 8.15
CA SER A 31 -4.43 21.47 7.76
C SER A 31 -5.58 20.79 8.51
N LYS A 32 -5.69 20.96 9.83
CA LYS A 32 -6.80 20.40 10.62
C LYS A 32 -8.17 21.00 10.28
N ALA A 33 -8.24 22.29 10.01
CA ALA A 33 -9.49 22.95 9.62
C ALA A 33 -9.92 22.53 8.20
N LEU A 34 -8.97 22.34 7.29
CA LEU A 34 -9.22 21.82 5.95
C LEU A 34 -9.62 20.34 5.98
N GLU A 35 -8.97 19.52 6.81
CA GLU A 35 -9.35 18.13 7.07
C GLU A 35 -10.78 18.03 7.64
N ALA A 36 -11.14 18.90 8.58
CA ALA A 36 -12.48 18.96 9.16
C ALA A 36 -13.54 19.37 8.12
N ASN A 37 -13.27 20.40 7.32
CA ASN A 37 -14.17 20.86 6.26
C ASN A 37 -14.35 19.78 5.16
N LEU A 38 -13.26 19.10 4.77
CA LEU A 38 -13.31 18.00 3.81
C LEU A 38 -14.03 16.76 4.35
N ALA A 39 -13.96 16.51 5.67
CA ALA A 39 -14.72 15.46 6.33
C ALA A 39 -16.23 15.79 6.40
N GLU A 40 -16.59 17.06 6.61
CA GLU A 40 -17.99 17.50 6.69
C GLU A 40 -18.70 17.49 5.33
N THR A 41 -17.97 17.76 4.23
CA THR A 41 -18.50 17.63 2.85
C THR A 41 -18.41 16.23 2.24
N ARG A 42 -17.78 15.27 2.94
CA ARG A 42 -17.39 13.96 2.38
C ARG A 42 -18.56 13.02 2.05
N TYR A 43 -19.72 13.18 2.71
CA TYR A 43 -20.75 12.13 2.76
C TYR A 43 -21.91 12.24 1.77
N LYS A 44 -21.94 13.23 0.86
CA LYS A 44 -23.07 13.37 -0.07
C LYS A 44 -22.77 12.64 -1.39
N ASP A 45 -23.41 11.47 -1.54
CA ASP A 45 -23.59 10.66 -2.76
C ASP A 45 -22.47 9.71 -3.22
N VAL A 46 -21.80 9.00 -2.30
CA VAL A 46 -21.05 7.80 -2.71
C VAL A 46 -22.00 6.64 -2.99
N LYS A 47 -22.23 6.36 -4.27
CA LYS A 47 -22.99 5.18 -4.70
C LYS A 47 -22.09 3.94 -4.68
N ILE A 48 -22.25 3.08 -3.68
CA ILE A 48 -21.50 1.82 -3.57
C ILE A 48 -22.02 0.81 -4.62
N PRO A 49 -21.17 0.29 -5.52
CA PRO A 49 -21.54 -0.76 -6.45
C PRO A 49 -22.03 -2.04 -5.74
N PRO A 50 -22.97 -2.81 -6.33
CA PRO A 50 -23.53 -4.03 -5.71
C PRO A 50 -22.48 -5.02 -5.21
N ASP A 51 -21.46 -5.33 -6.04
CA ASP A 51 -20.39 -6.26 -5.67
C ASP A 51 -19.62 -5.83 -4.40
N TYR A 52 -19.46 -4.52 -4.19
CA TYR A 52 -18.79 -3.99 -3.01
C TYR A 52 -19.69 -4.00 -1.79
N GLN A 53 -20.99 -3.76 -1.99
CA GLN A 53 -21.99 -3.90 -0.92
C GLN A 53 -22.10 -5.36 -0.45
N ASP A 54 -22.06 -6.32 -1.38
CA ASP A 54 -22.05 -7.75 -1.08
C ASP A 54 -20.83 -8.12 -0.23
N PHE A 55 -19.65 -7.61 -0.59
CA PHE A 55 -18.43 -7.81 0.20
C PHE A 55 -18.55 -7.24 1.62
N ILE A 56 -19.05 -6.01 1.77
CA ILE A 56 -19.28 -5.40 3.09
C ILE A 56 -20.25 -6.26 3.91
N ASN A 57 -21.29 -6.79 3.29
CA ASN A 57 -22.32 -7.57 3.96
C ASN A 57 -21.82 -8.94 4.48
N LEU A 58 -20.72 -9.47 3.94
CA LEU A 58 -20.11 -10.72 4.44
C LEU A 58 -19.82 -10.66 5.95
N SER A 59 -19.39 -9.49 6.43
CA SER A 59 -19.01 -9.29 7.83
C SER A 59 -20.08 -8.62 8.68
N LYS A 60 -21.34 -8.49 8.21
CA LYS A 60 -22.41 -7.71 8.87
C LYS A 60 -22.63 -8.04 10.36
N LYS A 61 -22.35 -9.26 10.80
CA LYS A 61 -22.47 -9.70 12.21
C LYS A 61 -21.26 -9.30 13.08
N TYR A 62 -20.16 -8.84 12.49
CA TYR A 62 -18.90 -8.51 13.15
C TYR A 62 -18.63 -7.02 12.99
N TYR A 63 -19.09 -6.21 13.96
CA TYR A 63 -19.05 -4.75 13.90
C TYR A 63 -17.68 -4.19 13.47
N GLY A 64 -16.58 -4.64 14.08
CA GLY A 64 -15.24 -4.13 13.76
C GLY A 64 -14.81 -4.41 12.32
N ILE A 65 -15.01 -5.64 11.83
CA ILE A 65 -14.64 -6.06 10.47
C ILE A 65 -15.56 -5.39 9.44
N ASN A 66 -16.86 -5.31 9.74
CA ASN A 66 -17.83 -4.65 8.89
C ASN A 66 -17.58 -3.16 8.75
N LYS A 67 -17.33 -2.47 9.86
CA LYS A 67 -16.97 -1.06 9.86
C LYS A 67 -15.71 -0.84 9.03
N ARG A 68 -14.69 -1.70 9.19
CA ARG A 68 -13.46 -1.63 8.40
C ARG A 68 -13.71 -1.75 6.90
N ALA A 69 -14.44 -2.78 6.49
CA ALA A 69 -14.79 -3.01 5.10
C ALA A 69 -15.61 -1.84 4.53
N ASN A 70 -16.58 -1.33 5.28
CA ASN A 70 -17.42 -0.20 4.90
C ASN A 70 -16.60 1.08 4.72
N ASP A 71 -15.84 1.47 5.73
CA ASP A 71 -15.04 2.70 5.72
C ASP A 71 -13.99 2.66 4.60
N CYS A 72 -13.36 1.50 4.39
CA CYS A 72 -12.42 1.29 3.28
C CYS A 72 -13.07 1.48 1.91
N ILE A 73 -14.23 0.88 1.67
CA ILE A 73 -14.94 0.97 0.37
C ILE A 73 -15.48 2.38 0.12
N ILE A 74 -16.05 3.03 1.14
CA ILE A 74 -16.52 4.40 1.05
C ILE A 74 -15.34 5.33 0.73
N GLU A 75 -14.23 5.21 1.45
CA GLU A 75 -13.04 6.02 1.19
C GLU A 75 -12.45 5.75 -0.20
N TYR A 76 -12.42 4.51 -0.66
CA TYR A 76 -11.96 4.17 -2.00
C TYR A 76 -12.79 4.84 -3.11
N GLN A 77 -14.10 4.98 -2.91
CA GLN A 77 -15.02 5.56 -3.89
C GLN A 77 -15.07 7.09 -3.86
N HIS A 78 -14.48 7.74 -2.86
CA HIS A 78 -14.46 9.19 -2.80
C HIS A 78 -13.60 9.80 -3.92
N PRO A 79 -14.05 10.89 -4.58
CA PRO A 79 -13.26 11.57 -5.62
C PRO A 79 -11.88 12.05 -5.14
N PHE A 80 -11.79 12.42 -3.86
CA PHE A 80 -10.56 12.85 -3.18
C PHE A 80 -10.12 11.82 -2.14
N SER A 81 -10.16 10.54 -2.52
CA SER A 81 -9.83 9.39 -1.68
C SER A 81 -8.44 9.50 -1.06
N ASN A 82 -8.35 9.31 0.25
CA ASN A 82 -7.10 9.09 0.96
C ASN A 82 -6.57 7.68 0.67
N LYS A 83 -5.71 7.60 -0.35
CA LYS A 83 -5.13 6.33 -0.84
C LYS A 83 -4.33 5.59 0.24
N LYS A 84 -3.63 6.31 1.10
CA LYS A 84 -2.89 5.71 2.22
C LYS A 84 -3.84 4.97 3.16
N PHE A 85 -4.91 5.61 3.60
CA PHE A 85 -5.93 4.99 4.46
C PHE A 85 -6.52 3.75 3.78
N VAL A 86 -6.91 3.85 2.50
CA VAL A 86 -7.48 2.72 1.77
C VAL A 86 -6.51 1.53 1.73
N ILE A 87 -5.24 1.77 1.41
CA ILE A 87 -4.22 0.71 1.32
C ILE A 87 -3.97 0.06 2.70
N GLU A 88 -3.91 0.87 3.77
CA GLU A 88 -3.77 0.37 5.13
C GLU A 88 -4.97 -0.50 5.54
N GLU A 89 -6.19 -0.08 5.21
CA GLU A 89 -7.39 -0.86 5.52
C GLU A 89 -7.50 -2.13 4.67
N LEU A 90 -7.17 -2.08 3.38
CA LEU A 90 -7.09 -3.28 2.53
C LEU A 90 -6.06 -4.27 3.06
N ARG A 91 -4.92 -3.78 3.57
CA ARG A 91 -3.91 -4.62 4.23
C ARG A 91 -4.45 -5.27 5.49
N SER A 92 -5.15 -4.51 6.35
CA SER A 92 -5.80 -5.08 7.53
C SER A 92 -6.86 -6.12 7.16
N ILE A 93 -7.68 -5.87 6.15
CA ILE A 93 -8.66 -6.84 5.64
C ILE A 93 -7.98 -8.14 5.19
N LEU A 94 -6.90 -8.05 4.40
CA LEU A 94 -6.22 -9.21 3.84
C LEU A 94 -5.39 -9.99 4.86
N LEU A 95 -4.78 -9.32 5.83
CA LEU A 95 -3.82 -9.95 6.75
C LEU A 95 -4.37 -10.11 8.17
N THR A 96 -4.95 -9.04 8.74
CA THR A 96 -5.48 -9.04 10.11
C THR A 96 -6.81 -9.78 10.18
N ASP A 97 -7.74 -9.47 9.27
CA ASP A 97 -9.08 -10.06 9.25
C ASP A 97 -9.13 -11.37 8.44
N PHE A 98 -7.96 -11.88 8.02
CA PHE A 98 -7.83 -13.13 7.27
C PHE A 98 -8.58 -14.29 7.92
N TRP A 99 -8.43 -14.45 9.25
CA TRP A 99 -9.02 -15.54 10.02
C TRP A 99 -10.55 -15.60 9.91
N PHE A 100 -11.17 -14.46 9.61
CA PHE A 100 -12.61 -14.34 9.42
C PHE A 100 -12.97 -14.71 7.97
N TYR A 101 -12.34 -14.07 6.99
CA TYR A 101 -12.68 -14.27 5.58
C TYR A 101 -12.32 -15.68 5.08
N SER A 102 -11.26 -16.29 5.61
CA SER A 102 -10.86 -17.67 5.24
C SER A 102 -11.83 -18.73 5.74
N LYS A 103 -12.72 -18.42 6.70
CA LYS A 103 -13.72 -19.34 7.24
C LYS A 103 -15.08 -19.24 6.54
N LEU A 104 -15.22 -18.34 5.58
CA LEU A 104 -16.45 -18.21 4.80
C LEU A 104 -16.55 -19.36 3.80
N GLU A 105 -17.76 -19.84 3.53
CA GLU A 105 -18.03 -20.90 2.54
C GLU A 105 -17.46 -20.56 1.15
N ASN A 106 -17.42 -19.26 0.81
CA ASN A 106 -16.85 -18.76 -0.44
C ASN A 106 -15.69 -17.77 -0.20
N ALA A 107 -14.67 -18.22 0.54
CA ALA A 107 -13.51 -17.42 0.91
C ALA A 107 -12.75 -16.83 -0.31
N GLU A 108 -12.59 -17.60 -1.40
CA GLU A 108 -11.98 -17.08 -2.64
C GLU A 108 -12.72 -15.86 -3.20
N LYS A 109 -14.06 -15.91 -3.22
CA LYS A 109 -14.86 -14.76 -3.67
C LYS A 109 -14.70 -13.58 -2.71
N ALA A 110 -14.64 -13.82 -1.41
CA ALA A 110 -14.43 -12.77 -0.42
C ALA A 110 -13.10 -12.03 -0.64
N PHE A 111 -12.00 -12.75 -0.88
CA PHE A 111 -10.70 -12.14 -1.13
C PHE A 111 -10.57 -11.47 -2.51
N SER A 112 -11.44 -11.81 -3.46
CA SER A 112 -11.37 -11.26 -4.81
C SER A 112 -11.54 -9.73 -4.88
N ILE A 113 -12.35 -9.16 -4.00
CA ILE A 113 -12.59 -7.70 -3.93
C ILE A 113 -11.35 -6.95 -3.45
N PRO A 114 -10.80 -7.21 -2.24
CA PRO A 114 -9.61 -6.50 -1.78
C PRO A 114 -8.39 -6.72 -2.69
N VAL A 115 -8.20 -7.90 -3.27
CA VAL A 115 -7.12 -8.13 -4.27
C VAL A 115 -7.34 -7.30 -5.53
N LYS A 116 -8.58 -7.22 -6.05
CA LYS A 116 -8.92 -6.36 -7.19
C LYS A 116 -8.64 -4.89 -6.90
N LEU A 117 -8.94 -4.42 -5.69
CA LEU A 117 -8.68 -3.03 -5.28
C LEU A 117 -7.19 -2.75 -5.16
N MET A 118 -6.42 -3.64 -4.53
CA MET A 118 -4.95 -3.52 -4.49
C MET A 118 -4.33 -3.50 -5.89
N HIS A 119 -4.81 -4.37 -6.79
CA HIS A 119 -4.36 -4.36 -8.18
C HIS A 119 -4.66 -3.02 -8.85
N LYS A 120 -5.89 -2.51 -8.73
CA LYS A 120 -6.25 -1.19 -9.25
C LYS A 120 -5.44 -0.05 -8.63
N LEU A 121 -4.94 -0.16 -7.40
CA LEU A 121 -4.12 0.87 -6.78
C LEU A 121 -2.67 0.85 -7.29
N LEU A 122 -2.13 -0.32 -7.69
CA LEU A 122 -0.89 -0.38 -8.49
C LEU A 122 -1.08 0.31 -9.86
N TRP A 123 -2.33 0.35 -10.32
CA TRP A 123 -2.95 1.19 -11.36
C TRP A 123 -2.81 2.70 -11.29
N GLU A 124 -2.54 3.27 -10.13
CA GLU A 124 -2.72 4.70 -9.89
C GLU A 124 -1.38 5.44 -9.80
N ASP A 125 -1.40 6.75 -10.07
CA ASP A 125 -0.23 7.59 -9.89
C ASP A 125 -0.20 8.04 -8.42
N ILE A 126 0.43 7.20 -7.58
CA ILE A 126 0.55 7.40 -6.14
C ILE A 126 2.02 7.29 -5.71
N GLU A 127 2.31 7.75 -4.49
CA GLU A 127 3.66 7.73 -3.93
C GLU A 127 4.27 6.32 -3.93
N SER A 128 5.56 6.19 -4.30
CA SER A 128 6.25 4.89 -4.37
C SER A 128 6.22 4.13 -3.05
N GLU A 129 6.22 4.82 -1.90
CA GLU A 129 6.09 4.18 -0.59
C GLU A 129 4.77 3.41 -0.45
N LEU A 130 3.69 3.94 -1.02
CA LEU A 130 2.38 3.30 -1.06
C LEU A 130 2.37 2.11 -2.01
N HIS A 131 2.99 2.23 -3.20
CA HIS A 131 3.20 1.06 -4.08
C HIS A 131 3.99 -0.05 -3.39
N VAL A 132 5.08 0.28 -2.70
CA VAL A 132 5.86 -0.69 -1.93
C VAL A 132 5.02 -1.37 -0.85
N LEU A 133 4.12 -0.63 -0.16
CA LEU A 133 3.21 -1.20 0.82
C LEU A 133 2.20 -2.19 0.17
N ILE A 134 1.66 -1.85 -1.00
CA ILE A 134 0.77 -2.74 -1.76
C ILE A 134 1.51 -4.03 -2.15
N ILE A 135 2.71 -3.91 -2.74
CA ILE A 135 3.54 -5.04 -3.17
C ILE A 135 3.82 -5.98 -2.00
N LYS A 136 4.29 -5.45 -0.87
CA LYS A 136 4.53 -6.24 0.35
C LYS A 136 3.27 -6.93 0.84
N THR A 137 2.14 -6.24 0.82
CA THR A 137 0.86 -6.80 1.25
C THR A 137 0.42 -7.95 0.37
N LEU A 138 0.50 -7.81 -0.95
CA LEU A 138 0.19 -8.89 -1.90
C LEU A 138 1.12 -10.08 -1.70
N LEU A 139 2.44 -9.86 -1.53
CA LEU A 139 3.40 -10.95 -1.29
C LEU A 139 3.12 -11.69 0.02
N GLU A 140 2.91 -10.96 1.13
CA GLU A 140 2.59 -11.53 2.44
C GLU A 140 1.28 -12.33 2.40
N PHE A 141 0.25 -11.75 1.79
CA PHE A 141 -1.06 -12.38 1.66
C PHE A 141 -0.98 -13.65 0.79
N THR A 142 -0.25 -13.59 -0.32
CA THR A 142 -0.03 -14.75 -1.21
C THR A 142 0.69 -15.88 -0.48
N SER A 143 1.77 -15.57 0.24
CA SER A 143 2.45 -16.57 1.09
C SER A 143 1.56 -17.13 2.20
N LYS A 144 0.66 -16.31 2.75
CA LYS A 144 -0.28 -16.74 3.77
C LYS A 144 -1.30 -17.73 3.21
N LEU A 145 -1.90 -17.44 2.05
CA LEU A 145 -2.80 -18.35 1.35
C LEU A 145 -2.12 -19.68 1.01
N GLY A 146 -0.88 -19.65 0.52
CA GLY A 146 -0.12 -20.85 0.17
C GLY A 146 0.25 -21.77 1.34
N LYS A 147 0.02 -21.34 2.58
CA LYS A 147 0.25 -22.14 3.80
C LYS A 147 -1.03 -22.71 4.39
N GLU A 148 -2.19 -22.26 3.90
CA GLU A 148 -3.47 -22.82 4.32
C GLU A 148 -3.68 -24.20 3.67
N LYS A 149 -4.55 -25.00 4.29
CA LYS A 149 -4.90 -26.33 3.78
C LYS A 149 -5.93 -26.27 2.64
N ASP A 150 -6.74 -25.21 2.62
CA ASP A 150 -7.76 -25.02 1.60
C ASP A 150 -7.13 -24.56 0.28
N ASP A 151 -7.79 -24.87 -0.84
CA ASP A 151 -7.32 -24.45 -2.15
C ASP A 151 -7.69 -22.98 -2.43
N TYR A 152 -6.65 -22.13 -2.45
CA TYR A 152 -6.73 -20.71 -2.81
C TYR A 152 -6.03 -20.39 -4.13
N SER A 153 -5.82 -21.39 -4.99
CA SER A 153 -5.00 -21.26 -6.20
C SER A 153 -5.46 -20.10 -7.08
N LYS A 154 -6.77 -19.90 -7.28
CA LYS A 154 -7.25 -18.81 -8.16
C LYS A 154 -6.95 -17.43 -7.57
N THR A 155 -7.09 -17.29 -6.26
CA THR A 155 -6.75 -16.04 -5.56
C THR A 155 -5.25 -15.78 -5.59
N ILE A 156 -4.43 -16.82 -5.40
CA ILE A 156 -2.97 -16.75 -5.53
C ILE A 156 -2.58 -16.33 -6.95
N PHE A 157 -3.17 -16.92 -7.99
CA PHE A 157 -2.90 -16.54 -9.38
C PHE A 157 -3.24 -15.06 -9.63
N LYS A 158 -4.37 -14.56 -9.13
CA LYS A 158 -4.73 -13.14 -9.24
C LYS A 158 -3.70 -12.21 -8.58
N CYS A 159 -3.16 -12.60 -7.42
CA CYS A 159 -2.09 -11.83 -6.78
C CYS A 159 -0.80 -11.83 -7.62
N CYS A 160 -0.42 -13.00 -8.15
CA CYS A 160 0.74 -13.14 -9.03
C CYS A 160 0.60 -12.32 -10.31
N ASP A 161 -0.59 -12.31 -10.93
CA ASP A 161 -0.86 -11.51 -12.13
C ASP A 161 -0.80 -10.01 -11.81
N ALA A 162 -1.40 -9.56 -10.71
CA ALA A 162 -1.31 -8.17 -10.27
C ALA A 162 0.15 -7.71 -10.03
N LEU A 163 0.98 -8.58 -9.45
CA LEU A 163 2.40 -8.30 -9.26
C LEU A 163 3.14 -8.24 -10.61
N ASN A 164 2.91 -9.20 -11.50
CA ASN A 164 3.58 -9.24 -12.80
C ASN A 164 3.23 -8.04 -13.70
N GLU A 165 1.96 -7.61 -13.65
CA GLU A 165 1.49 -6.41 -14.33
C GLU A 165 2.04 -5.14 -13.68
N GLY A 166 2.05 -5.06 -12.35
CA GLY A 166 2.59 -3.92 -11.60
C GLY A 166 4.07 -3.65 -11.90
N ILE A 167 4.90 -4.68 -12.04
CA ILE A 167 6.34 -4.53 -12.36
C ILE A 167 6.55 -3.72 -13.65
N LYS A 168 5.72 -4.01 -14.68
CA LYS A 168 5.85 -3.37 -16.00
C LYS A 168 5.54 -1.87 -15.96
N ARG A 169 4.78 -1.44 -14.96
CA ARG A 169 4.30 -0.06 -14.82
C ARG A 169 5.17 0.77 -13.88
N ASP A 170 5.54 0.24 -12.73
CA ASP A 170 6.43 0.91 -11.76
C ASP A 170 7.53 -0.04 -11.28
N TYR A 171 8.51 -0.28 -12.14
CA TYR A 171 9.61 -1.19 -11.81
C TYR A 171 10.43 -0.72 -10.59
N TYR A 172 10.48 0.59 -10.31
CA TYR A 172 11.29 1.16 -9.23
C TYR A 172 10.77 0.75 -7.84
N SER A 173 9.46 0.81 -7.61
CA SER A 173 8.86 0.32 -6.35
C SER A 173 9.10 -1.18 -6.15
N PHE A 174 9.16 -1.96 -7.23
CA PHE A 174 9.48 -3.39 -7.17
C PHE A 174 10.95 -3.67 -6.85
N ILE A 175 11.88 -2.83 -7.34
CA ILE A 175 13.30 -2.84 -6.95
C ILE A 175 13.43 -2.62 -5.44
N ILE A 176 12.76 -1.59 -4.89
CA ILE A 176 12.76 -1.31 -3.43
C ILE A 176 12.21 -2.49 -2.63
N ALA A 177 11.16 -3.14 -3.14
CA ALA A 177 10.53 -4.28 -2.50
C ALA A 177 11.24 -5.63 -2.73
N SER A 178 12.27 -5.68 -3.59
CA SER A 178 12.89 -6.91 -4.13
C SER A 178 13.17 -8.01 -3.10
N LYS A 179 13.77 -7.65 -1.95
CA LYS A 179 14.08 -8.61 -0.87
C LYS A 179 12.89 -9.39 -0.33
N HIS A 180 11.66 -8.90 -0.52
CA HIS A 180 10.44 -9.55 -0.04
C HIS A 180 9.95 -10.64 -1.01
N PHE A 181 10.30 -10.54 -2.31
CA PHE A 181 9.83 -11.50 -3.32
C PHE A 181 10.33 -12.89 -3.02
N GLU A 182 11.64 -13.04 -2.86
CA GLU A 182 12.24 -14.33 -2.51
C GLU A 182 11.68 -14.86 -1.19
N LYS A 183 11.64 -14.02 -0.15
CA LYS A 183 11.13 -14.40 1.18
C LYS A 183 9.74 -15.03 1.13
N TYR A 184 8.81 -14.44 0.40
CA TYR A 184 7.41 -14.85 0.43
C TYR A 184 7.07 -15.90 -0.63
N LEU A 185 7.57 -15.75 -1.85
CA LEU A 185 7.25 -16.65 -2.96
C LEU A 185 7.97 -18.01 -2.85
N LYS A 186 9.01 -18.12 -2.01
CA LYS A 186 9.61 -19.42 -1.63
C LYS A 186 8.60 -20.41 -1.04
N THR A 187 7.46 -19.92 -0.53
CA THR A 187 6.36 -20.77 -0.04
C THR A 187 5.90 -21.79 -1.08
N PHE A 188 6.03 -21.49 -2.38
CA PHE A 188 5.54 -22.32 -3.46
C PHE A 188 6.58 -23.28 -4.06
N GLU A 189 7.71 -23.52 -3.40
CA GLU A 189 8.79 -24.38 -3.93
C GLU A 189 8.35 -25.80 -4.31
N ASN A 190 7.32 -26.33 -3.64
CA ASN A 190 6.83 -27.70 -3.86
C ASN A 190 5.59 -27.78 -4.77
N ASP A 191 4.98 -26.65 -5.14
CA ASP A 191 3.84 -26.60 -6.05
C ASP A 191 4.33 -26.31 -7.47
N THR A 192 4.32 -27.30 -8.36
CA THR A 192 4.92 -27.16 -9.71
C THR A 192 4.30 -26.02 -10.52
N GLY A 193 2.98 -25.79 -10.39
CA GLY A 193 2.27 -24.72 -11.09
C GLY A 193 2.66 -23.35 -10.54
N LEU A 194 2.49 -23.15 -9.23
CA LEU A 194 2.77 -21.87 -8.57
C LEU A 194 4.27 -21.54 -8.50
N ARG A 195 5.15 -22.56 -8.44
CA ARG A 195 6.60 -22.41 -8.52
C ARG A 195 7.02 -21.74 -9.82
N SER A 196 6.47 -22.19 -10.95
CA SER A 196 6.85 -21.65 -12.26
C SER A 196 6.55 -20.14 -12.35
N LYS A 197 5.33 -19.74 -11.94
CA LYS A 197 4.88 -18.35 -11.90
C LYS A 197 5.69 -17.53 -10.88
N SER A 198 5.95 -18.08 -9.71
CA SER A 198 6.76 -17.44 -8.67
C SER A 198 8.18 -17.14 -9.17
N LEU A 199 8.81 -18.11 -9.83
CA LEU A 199 10.15 -17.96 -10.40
C LEU A 199 10.17 -16.94 -11.55
N GLU A 200 9.13 -16.88 -12.37
CA GLU A 200 8.99 -15.86 -13.43
C GLU A 200 9.02 -14.44 -12.84
N ILE A 201 8.18 -14.18 -11.82
CA ILE A 201 8.11 -12.88 -11.15
C ILE A 201 9.45 -12.53 -10.49
N ILE A 202 10.06 -13.47 -9.77
CA ILE A 202 11.35 -13.26 -9.11
C ILE A 202 12.43 -12.90 -10.15
N LYS A 203 12.50 -13.64 -11.26
CA LYS A 203 13.46 -13.38 -12.34
C LYS A 203 13.27 -11.99 -12.93
N GLU A 204 12.03 -11.57 -13.15
CA GLU A 204 11.74 -10.25 -13.71
C GLU A 204 12.15 -9.13 -12.76
N VAL A 205 11.87 -9.25 -11.46
CA VAL A 205 12.32 -8.28 -10.45
C VAL A 205 13.85 -8.21 -10.43
N TYR A 206 14.57 -9.33 -10.40
CA TYR A 206 16.03 -9.33 -10.37
C TYR A 206 16.65 -8.79 -11.68
N ARG A 207 16.05 -9.07 -12.84
CA ARG A 207 16.48 -8.48 -14.12
C ARG A 207 16.39 -6.95 -14.07
N ASN A 208 15.28 -6.40 -13.58
CA ASN A 208 15.11 -4.96 -13.42
C ASN A 208 16.09 -4.35 -12.39
N ASN A 209 16.36 -5.06 -11.30
CA ASN A 209 17.39 -4.64 -10.33
C ASN A 209 18.78 -4.55 -10.95
N ILE A 210 19.21 -5.58 -11.70
CA ILE A 210 20.52 -5.61 -12.36
C ILE A 210 20.63 -4.43 -13.33
N LYS A 211 19.63 -4.25 -14.20
CA LYS A 211 19.58 -3.15 -15.17
C LYS A 211 19.68 -1.78 -14.48
N PHE A 212 18.93 -1.58 -13.39
CA PHE A 212 18.98 -0.33 -12.62
C PHE A 212 20.37 -0.10 -12.01
N LEU A 213 21.03 -1.14 -11.49
CA LEU A 213 22.38 -1.02 -10.92
C LEU A 213 23.43 -0.69 -11.98
N GLU A 214 23.35 -1.30 -13.16
CA GLU A 214 24.22 -0.98 -14.31
C GLU A 214 24.07 0.51 -14.70
N GLU A 215 22.84 0.97 -14.89
CA GLU A 215 22.54 2.35 -15.29
C GLU A 215 22.93 3.39 -14.22
N SER A 216 22.72 3.08 -12.94
CA SER A 216 22.95 4.02 -11.83
C SER A 216 24.40 4.07 -11.36
N SER A 217 25.12 2.94 -11.35
CA SER A 217 26.52 2.89 -10.89
C SER A 217 27.49 3.50 -11.89
N LYS A 218 27.16 3.46 -13.20
CA LYS A 218 28.06 3.85 -14.31
C LYS A 218 29.44 3.24 -14.15
N ILE A 219 29.53 1.99 -13.66
CA ILE A 219 30.80 1.33 -13.29
C ILE A 219 31.78 1.34 -14.46
N GLU A 220 31.30 1.29 -15.70
CA GLU A 220 32.13 1.37 -16.90
C GLU A 220 32.88 2.71 -17.02
N LYS A 221 32.35 3.80 -16.42
CA LYS A 221 33.01 5.11 -16.38
C LYS A 221 34.06 5.24 -15.28
N TRP A 222 34.17 4.27 -14.39
CA TRP A 222 35.18 4.28 -13.32
C TRP A 222 36.49 3.63 -13.75
N PHE A 223 36.46 2.84 -14.82
CA PHE A 223 37.62 2.13 -15.37
C PHE A 223 38.26 2.82 -16.58
N ILE A 224 37.82 4.04 -16.93
CA ILE A 224 38.37 4.90 -17.98
C ILE A 224 38.93 6.16 -17.32
#